data_AF-A0AAN5YL34-F1
#
_entry.id   AF-A0AAN5YL34-F1
#
_cell.length_a   1.000
_cell.length_b   1.000
_cell.length_c   1.000
_cell.angle_alpha   90.00
_cell.angle_beta   90.00
_cell.angle_gamma   90.00
#
_symmetry.space_group_name_H-M   'P 1'
#
loop_
_entity.id
_entity.type
_entity.pdbx_description
1 polymer ?
#
loop_
_entity_poly.entity_id
_entity_poly.type
_entity_poly.pdbx_seq_one_letter_code
_entity_poly.pdbx_strand_id
1 'polypeptide(L)'
;MYSLTSISIFLAIIVVEASPLARGNLVLTEGFVKITEALDGIQVGNCVGINPTIPLCDTKPALPAPSHGLKLKFVALGRGTQNYTCSPSDKSASPAAVGAVATLFDASCLASHNPTILHDLPAAMSKVSTDALGLFAMLLNQMTSRTSSGLILGEHYFTDTGAPMFDLRIGGHKDWLQAKKGSSVPAPSQISSHSKEGDHNVPWLKLGFADGSGIREVYRIHTSGGQPPASCKGQKESIESESDKSATVDIDLLHFTPPAKQELLQVYRVPMDPATEKHYVSADNARTFVQSVLTGNGVSSENATIIADCLVRADLRGVDTHGINRIPSYMERIRQGVLDAKANPVLNQITPVVAQVDGQNGFGFVAAHLGMKRAIEMAREFGIGFVSVKHSNHFGMSAWVVQQALDAGMMSLVLTNSSPALPVWGGREKLMGVSPLACGAPAGKEKPFILDMAPSIAARGKIYKAARRGEKIPSDWALDGEGRPTDDPHKALEGVMLPMGGPKGSALAVMMDVFSGVLSGSAFAGHVTNPYDPSRPADVGHFLVAIKPDLFMGLEEFKERMDYLYQRVVGSEKMAGVDRIYFPGEIEQITHEERLKTGIPYVQAEIDALNREAEKVGAERIVIDRK
;
A
#
# COMPACT_ATOMS: atom_id res chain seq x y z
N MET A 1 17.22 -23.07 15.59
CA MET A 1 16.01 -23.77 16.04
C MET A 1 15.96 -23.67 17.54
N TYR A 2 15.16 -22.76 18.10
CA TYR A 2 14.91 -22.74 19.53
C TYR A 2 13.54 -23.38 19.76
N SER A 3 13.51 -24.48 20.52
CA SER A 3 12.29 -25.18 20.88
C SER A 3 11.51 -24.38 21.93
N LEU A 4 10.20 -24.18 21.74
CA LEU A 4 9.33 -23.49 22.70
C LEU A 4 9.30 -24.14 24.09
N THR A 5 9.76 -25.40 24.22
CA THR A 5 9.88 -26.09 25.50
C THR A 5 10.85 -25.41 26.48
N SER A 6 11.90 -24.73 26.02
CA SER A 6 12.88 -24.10 26.93
C SER A 6 12.45 -22.73 27.49
N ILE A 7 11.50 -22.04 26.84
CA ILE A 7 11.01 -20.70 27.23
C ILE A 7 9.74 -20.82 28.08
N SER A 8 8.88 -21.80 27.78
CA SER A 8 7.64 -22.07 28.52
C SER A 8 7.90 -22.55 29.95
N ILE A 9 8.96 -23.32 30.16
CA ILE A 9 9.40 -23.80 31.50
C ILE A 9 10.07 -22.67 32.31
N PHE A 10 10.76 -21.73 31.68
CA PHE A 10 11.50 -20.66 32.37
C PHE A 10 10.58 -19.52 32.86
N LEU A 11 9.51 -19.22 32.12
CA LEU A 11 8.49 -18.24 32.51
C LEU A 11 7.57 -18.75 33.62
N ALA A 12 7.26 -20.05 33.60
CA ALA A 12 6.54 -20.72 34.69
C ALA A 12 7.31 -20.67 36.03
N ILE A 13 8.66 -20.72 36.00
CA ILE A 13 9.52 -20.66 37.21
C ILE A 13 9.51 -19.26 37.85
N ILE A 14 9.44 -18.18 37.06
CA ILE A 14 9.48 -16.80 37.59
C ILE A 14 8.12 -16.36 38.18
N VAL A 15 7.00 -16.84 37.61
CA VAL A 15 5.64 -16.55 38.13
C VAL A 15 5.39 -17.21 39.50
N VAL A 16 6.08 -18.32 39.79
CA VAL A 16 5.91 -19.06 41.06
C VAL A 16 6.75 -18.47 42.21
N GLU A 17 7.89 -17.82 41.95
CA GLU A 17 8.74 -17.23 43.00
C GLU A 17 8.29 -15.86 43.52
N ALA A 18 7.47 -15.11 42.78
CA ALA A 18 7.12 -13.73 43.12
C ALA A 18 5.81 -13.54 43.92
N SER A 19 5.03 -14.59 44.18
CA SER A 19 3.73 -14.47 44.87
C SER A 19 3.68 -15.29 46.16
N PRO A 20 3.56 -14.67 47.36
CA PRO A 20 3.45 -15.38 48.64
C PRO A 20 2.23 -16.33 48.72
N LEU A 21 1.27 -16.20 47.80
CA LEU A 21 0.03 -16.96 47.71
C LEU A 21 0.15 -18.28 46.93
N ALA A 22 1.30 -18.60 46.32
CA ALA A 22 1.47 -19.77 45.45
C ALA A 22 1.84 -21.07 46.18
N ARG A 23 2.02 -21.06 47.51
CA ARG A 23 2.22 -22.30 48.28
C ARG A 23 0.89 -23.04 48.45
N GLY A 24 0.57 -23.91 47.49
CA GLY A 24 -0.38 -25.02 47.72
C GLY A 24 -1.57 -25.16 46.76
N ASN A 25 -1.55 -24.60 45.56
CA ASN A 25 -2.69 -24.71 44.64
C ASN A 25 -2.42 -25.72 43.50
N LEU A 26 -2.61 -27.03 43.78
CA LEU A 26 -2.43 -28.13 42.82
C LEU A 26 -3.18 -27.91 41.49
N VAL A 27 -4.32 -27.23 41.54
CA VAL A 27 -5.21 -26.94 40.40
C VAL A 27 -4.53 -26.02 39.36
N LEU A 28 -3.74 -25.05 39.83
CA LEU A 28 -2.96 -24.17 38.94
C LEU A 28 -1.84 -24.95 38.26
N THR A 29 -1.13 -25.79 39.03
CA THR A 29 -0.06 -26.63 38.51
C THR A 29 -0.59 -27.61 37.45
N GLU A 30 -1.74 -28.24 37.67
CA GLU A 30 -2.35 -29.17 36.70
C GLU A 30 -2.77 -28.46 35.39
N GLY A 31 -3.34 -27.26 35.48
CA GLY A 31 -3.68 -26.45 34.31
C GLY A 31 -2.45 -26.02 33.51
N PHE A 32 -1.37 -25.62 34.18
CA PHE A 32 -0.11 -25.28 33.50
C PHE A 32 0.57 -26.48 32.84
N VAL A 33 0.50 -27.67 33.45
CA VAL A 33 1.03 -28.91 32.86
C VAL A 33 0.27 -29.26 31.58
N LYS A 34 -1.06 -29.23 31.59
CA LYS A 34 -1.88 -29.48 30.39
C LYS A 34 -1.61 -28.49 29.26
N ILE A 35 -1.43 -27.20 29.61
CA ILE A 35 -1.04 -26.17 28.64
C ILE A 35 0.34 -26.47 28.05
N THR A 36 1.30 -26.87 28.89
CA THR A 36 2.67 -27.19 28.44
C THR A 36 2.71 -28.43 27.55
N GLU A 37 1.97 -29.48 27.89
CA GLU A 37 1.84 -30.70 27.09
C GLU A 37 1.17 -30.42 25.73
N ALA A 38 0.14 -29.57 25.69
CA ALA A 38 -0.51 -29.18 24.44
C ALA A 38 0.37 -28.31 23.53
N LEU A 39 1.35 -27.62 24.10
CA LEU A 39 2.34 -26.82 23.37
C LEU A 39 3.52 -27.67 22.86
N ASP A 40 3.70 -28.88 23.39
CA ASP A 40 4.79 -29.79 23.04
C ASP A 40 4.54 -30.41 21.66
N GLY A 41 4.99 -29.72 20.61
CA GLY A 41 4.82 -30.12 19.21
C GLY A 41 4.40 -29.00 18.26
N ILE A 42 4.00 -27.82 18.78
CA ILE A 42 3.62 -26.67 17.94
C ILE A 42 4.87 -25.87 17.56
N GLN A 43 5.28 -25.96 16.30
CA GLN A 43 6.29 -25.04 15.73
C GLN A 43 5.62 -23.75 15.27
N VAL A 44 6.09 -22.58 15.72
CA VAL A 44 5.52 -21.25 15.36
C VAL A 44 5.47 -21.02 13.84
N GLY A 45 6.37 -21.65 13.08
CA GLY A 45 6.35 -21.61 11.60
C GLY A 45 5.13 -22.28 10.95
N ASN A 46 4.41 -23.14 11.67
CA ASN A 46 3.21 -23.82 11.17
C ASN A 46 1.91 -23.02 11.42
N CYS A 47 1.99 -21.85 12.05
CA CYS A 47 0.81 -21.05 12.42
C CYS A 47 0.27 -20.16 11.28
N VAL A 48 0.84 -20.21 10.07
CA VAL A 48 0.45 -19.35 8.94
C VAL A 48 -0.67 -19.99 8.12
N GLY A 49 -1.80 -19.28 7.94
CA GLY A 49 -2.88 -19.69 7.03
C GLY A 49 -3.91 -20.67 7.61
N ILE A 50 -3.98 -20.77 8.93
CA ILE A 50 -4.90 -21.68 9.63
C ILE A 50 -6.33 -21.13 9.62
N ASN A 51 -7.32 -22.01 9.38
CA ASN A 51 -8.75 -21.71 9.57
C ASN A 51 -9.23 -22.36 10.88
N PRO A 52 -9.25 -21.64 12.01
CA PRO A 52 -9.77 -22.19 13.26
C PRO A 52 -11.26 -22.53 13.09
N THR A 53 -11.68 -23.66 13.65
CA THR A 53 -13.08 -24.07 13.75
C THR A 53 -13.42 -24.26 15.21
N ILE A 54 -14.54 -23.70 15.67
CA ILE A 54 -14.99 -23.86 17.05
C ILE A 54 -16.45 -24.33 17.04
N PRO A 55 -16.79 -25.37 17.82
CA PRO A 55 -18.16 -25.87 17.89
C PRO A 55 -19.04 -24.92 18.72
N LEU A 56 -19.70 -23.97 18.05
CA LEU A 56 -20.75 -23.13 18.65
C LEU A 56 -22.03 -23.93 19.02
N CYS A 57 -22.09 -25.22 18.68
CA CYS A 57 -23.29 -26.07 18.76
C CYS A 57 -23.43 -26.85 20.06
N ASP A 58 -22.46 -26.77 20.97
CA ASP A 58 -22.40 -27.64 22.16
C ASP A 58 -23.28 -27.17 23.32
N THR A 59 -24.07 -26.09 23.14
CA THR A 59 -24.90 -25.48 24.19
C THR A 59 -26.39 -25.51 23.83
N LYS A 60 -27.28 -25.67 24.82
CA LYS A 60 -28.74 -25.63 24.64
C LYS A 60 -29.36 -24.59 25.58
N PRO A 61 -29.89 -23.45 25.09
CA PRO A 61 -29.98 -23.03 23.68
C PRO A 61 -28.64 -22.55 23.11
N ALA A 62 -28.39 -22.83 21.83
CA ALA A 62 -27.16 -22.44 21.13
C ALA A 62 -27.20 -20.97 20.67
N LEU A 63 -26.02 -20.35 20.54
CA LEU A 63 -25.92 -19.06 19.84
C LEU A 63 -26.25 -19.24 18.34
N PRO A 64 -26.86 -18.22 17.68
CA PRO A 64 -27.07 -18.27 16.25
C PRO A 64 -25.74 -18.45 15.50
N ALA A 65 -25.75 -19.23 14.42
CA ALA A 65 -24.58 -19.38 13.57
C ALA A 65 -24.11 -18.02 12.97
N PRO A 66 -22.84 -17.94 12.51
CA PRO A 66 -22.34 -16.79 11.77
C PRO A 66 -23.23 -16.44 10.57
N SER A 67 -23.42 -15.14 10.33
CA SER A 67 -24.17 -14.69 9.14
C SER A 67 -23.55 -15.24 7.86
N HIS A 68 -24.40 -15.51 6.86
CA HIS A 68 -23.98 -16.15 5.61
C HIS A 68 -22.82 -15.39 4.95
N GLY A 69 -21.77 -16.14 4.60
CA GLY A 69 -20.58 -15.61 3.92
C GLY A 69 -19.47 -15.12 4.83
N LEU A 70 -19.65 -15.03 6.16
CA LEU A 70 -18.57 -14.67 7.08
C LEU A 70 -17.61 -15.85 7.33
N LYS A 71 -16.33 -15.55 7.59
CA LYS A 71 -15.31 -16.53 8.02
C LYS A 71 -14.72 -16.12 9.36
N LEU A 72 -14.25 -17.07 10.16
CA LEU A 72 -13.53 -16.79 11.42
C LEU A 72 -12.11 -16.32 11.07
N LYS A 73 -11.72 -15.11 11.51
CA LYS A 73 -10.39 -14.54 11.26
C LYS A 73 -9.41 -14.83 12.39
N PHE A 74 -9.87 -14.55 13.61
CA PHE A 74 -9.04 -14.58 14.81
C PHE A 74 -9.84 -15.19 15.96
N VAL A 75 -9.12 -15.92 16.81
CA VAL A 75 -9.54 -16.27 18.16
C VAL A 75 -8.71 -15.42 19.09
N ALA A 76 -9.34 -14.51 19.81
CA ALA A 76 -8.66 -13.59 20.71
C ALA A 76 -8.91 -13.98 22.17
N LEU A 77 -7.87 -13.91 23.01
CA LEU A 77 -7.99 -13.94 24.47
C LEU A 77 -7.96 -12.51 24.98
N GLY A 78 -9.10 -12.00 25.45
CA GLY A 78 -9.20 -10.67 26.04
C GLY A 78 -8.88 -10.70 27.53
N ARG A 79 -7.92 -9.90 28.01
CA ARG A 79 -7.64 -9.74 29.45
C ARG A 79 -7.71 -8.27 29.82
N GLY A 80 -8.56 -7.93 30.79
CA GLY A 80 -8.82 -6.53 31.12
C GLY A 80 -9.43 -6.27 32.49
N THR A 81 -9.76 -5.00 32.71
CA THR A 81 -10.46 -4.49 33.89
C THR A 81 -11.91 -4.14 33.54
N GLN A 82 -12.81 -4.38 34.49
CA GLN A 82 -14.23 -4.09 34.39
C GLN A 82 -14.61 -3.09 35.47
N ASN A 83 -15.29 -2.02 35.07
CA ASN A 83 -15.69 -0.92 35.95
C ASN A 83 -17.18 -0.98 36.27
N TYR A 84 -17.50 -0.73 37.53
CA TYR A 84 -18.87 -0.70 38.04
C TYR A 84 -19.18 0.60 38.78
N THR A 85 -20.46 0.98 38.80
CA THR A 85 -20.98 2.07 39.62
C THR A 85 -22.08 1.57 40.55
N CYS A 86 -22.15 2.21 41.71
CA CYS A 86 -23.20 1.97 42.69
C CYS A 86 -24.12 3.18 42.79
N SER A 87 -25.43 2.93 42.77
CA SER A 87 -26.41 3.99 43.01
C SER A 87 -26.34 4.45 44.46
N PRO A 88 -26.24 5.77 44.74
CA PRO A 88 -26.24 6.29 46.12
C PRO A 88 -27.54 6.02 46.88
N SER A 89 -28.63 5.77 46.15
CA SER A 89 -30.00 5.66 46.68
C SER A 89 -30.41 4.25 47.12
N ASP A 90 -29.72 3.19 46.64
CA ASP A 90 -30.02 1.81 47.00
C ASP A 90 -28.72 1.00 47.20
N LYS A 91 -28.32 0.86 48.47
CA LYS A 91 -27.12 0.11 48.86
C LYS A 91 -27.32 -1.41 48.86
N SER A 92 -28.55 -1.88 48.64
CA SER A 92 -28.88 -3.31 48.54
C SER A 92 -28.82 -3.84 47.10
N ALA A 93 -28.89 -2.94 46.11
CA ALA A 93 -28.77 -3.28 44.71
C ALA A 93 -27.36 -3.77 44.32
N SER A 94 -27.29 -4.61 43.29
CA SER A 94 -26.02 -5.02 42.68
C SER A 94 -25.42 -3.88 41.83
N PRO A 95 -24.09 -3.67 41.86
CA PRO A 95 -23.41 -2.66 41.05
C PRO A 95 -23.67 -2.79 39.54
N ALA A 96 -23.84 -1.66 38.86
CA ALA A 96 -24.07 -1.61 37.42
C ALA A 96 -22.75 -1.47 36.65
N ALA A 97 -22.54 -2.24 35.58
CA ALA A 97 -21.35 -2.12 34.74
C ALA A 97 -21.40 -0.81 33.92
N VAL A 98 -20.33 -0.03 33.95
CA VAL A 98 -20.22 1.26 33.23
C VAL A 98 -19.19 1.27 32.10
N GLY A 99 -18.24 0.33 32.11
CA GLY A 99 -17.25 0.21 31.05
C GLY A 99 -16.24 -0.90 31.33
N ALA A 100 -15.47 -1.28 30.32
CA ALA A 100 -14.38 -2.24 30.42
C ALA A 100 -13.27 -1.84 29.46
N VAL A 101 -12.03 -2.21 29.76
CA VAL A 101 -10.90 -2.14 28.84
C VAL A 101 -10.11 -3.43 28.95
N ALA A 102 -9.85 -4.09 27.83
CA ALA A 102 -9.13 -5.34 27.76
C ALA A 102 -8.14 -5.36 26.59
N THR A 103 -6.95 -5.91 26.81
CA THR A 103 -5.99 -6.22 25.74
C THR A 103 -6.34 -7.56 25.12
N LEU A 104 -6.32 -7.64 23.80
CA LEU A 104 -6.62 -8.84 23.02
C LEU A 104 -5.33 -9.52 22.57
N PHE A 105 -5.14 -10.77 22.97
CA PHE A 105 -4.00 -11.61 22.58
C PHE A 105 -4.40 -12.64 21.53
N ASP A 106 -3.55 -12.90 20.54
CA ASP A 106 -3.85 -13.89 19.48
C ASP A 106 -3.73 -15.32 20.00
N ALA A 107 -4.85 -16.05 19.99
CA ALA A 107 -4.94 -17.47 20.35
C ALA A 107 -5.30 -18.36 19.17
N SER A 108 -5.31 -17.82 17.94
CA SER A 108 -5.81 -18.52 16.74
C SER A 108 -5.05 -19.81 16.45
N CYS A 109 -3.72 -19.83 16.64
CA CYS A 109 -2.91 -21.02 16.42
C CYS A 109 -3.12 -22.09 17.51
N LEU A 110 -3.39 -21.69 18.76
CA LEU A 110 -3.69 -22.63 19.84
C LEU A 110 -5.06 -23.27 19.60
N ALA A 111 -6.05 -22.45 19.26
CA ALA A 111 -7.41 -22.86 18.97
C ALA A 111 -7.49 -23.92 17.85
N SER A 112 -6.63 -23.85 16.85
CA SER A 112 -6.66 -24.78 15.73
C SER A 112 -6.01 -26.13 16.00
N HIS A 113 -4.98 -26.16 16.86
CA HIS A 113 -4.25 -27.39 17.18
C HIS A 113 -4.93 -28.15 18.30
N ASN A 114 -5.43 -27.44 19.31
CA ASN A 114 -6.15 -28.04 20.41
C ASN A 114 -7.32 -27.12 20.83
N PRO A 115 -8.50 -27.22 20.20
CA PRO A 115 -9.66 -26.40 20.55
C PRO A 115 -10.08 -26.52 22.01
N THR A 116 -9.82 -27.66 22.66
CA THR A 116 -10.24 -27.91 24.06
C THR A 116 -9.44 -27.10 25.07
N ILE A 117 -8.21 -26.68 24.74
CA ILE A 117 -7.37 -25.86 25.64
C ILE A 117 -7.98 -24.48 25.91
N LEU A 118 -8.84 -24.01 25.00
CA LEU A 118 -9.56 -22.74 25.13
C LEU A 118 -10.47 -22.71 26.37
N HIS A 119 -10.86 -23.87 26.91
CA HIS A 119 -11.65 -23.95 28.13
C HIS A 119 -10.83 -23.73 29.41
N ASP A 120 -9.54 -24.07 29.36
CA ASP A 120 -8.65 -24.02 30.52
C ASP A 120 -7.85 -22.71 30.62
N LEU A 121 -7.63 -22.04 29.48
CA LEU A 121 -6.85 -20.80 29.38
C LEU A 121 -7.42 -19.62 30.19
N PRO A 122 -8.74 -19.36 30.19
CA PRO A 122 -9.30 -18.22 30.94
C PRO A 122 -9.05 -18.31 32.45
N ALA A 123 -9.18 -19.50 33.03
CA ALA A 123 -8.97 -19.71 34.46
C ALA A 123 -7.49 -19.49 34.83
N ALA A 124 -6.55 -20.00 34.02
CA ALA A 124 -5.12 -19.82 34.23
C ALA A 124 -4.70 -18.35 34.09
N MET A 125 -5.16 -17.66 33.05
CA MET A 125 -4.82 -16.25 32.78
C MET A 125 -5.43 -15.27 33.77
N SER A 126 -6.55 -15.62 34.41
CA SER A 126 -7.15 -14.79 35.47
C SER A 126 -6.22 -14.56 36.66
N LYS A 127 -5.18 -15.40 36.83
CA LYS A 127 -4.18 -15.34 37.91
C LYS A 127 -2.88 -14.66 37.51
N VAL A 128 -2.79 -14.14 36.28
CA VAL A 128 -1.62 -13.40 35.79
C VAL A 128 -1.98 -11.91 35.68
N SER A 129 -1.06 -11.04 36.08
CA SER A 129 -1.24 -9.59 35.94
C SER A 129 -1.16 -9.16 34.47
N THR A 130 -1.93 -8.13 34.12
CA THR A 130 -1.98 -7.57 32.76
C THR A 130 -0.63 -7.03 32.30
N ASP A 131 0.10 -6.36 33.19
CA ASP A 131 1.41 -5.76 32.88
C ASP A 131 2.46 -6.82 32.56
N ALA A 132 2.41 -7.96 33.25
CA ALA A 132 3.28 -9.09 32.96
C ALA A 132 2.99 -9.64 31.56
N LEU A 133 1.72 -9.83 31.20
CA LEU A 133 1.31 -10.32 29.87
C LEU A 133 1.74 -9.36 28.75
N GLY A 134 1.60 -8.05 28.95
CA GLY A 134 2.04 -7.03 27.99
C GLY A 134 3.55 -7.06 27.75
N LEU A 135 4.34 -7.10 28.84
CA LEU A 135 5.80 -7.18 28.76
C LEU A 135 6.28 -8.45 28.04
N PHE A 136 5.64 -9.60 28.31
CA PHE A 136 6.00 -10.86 27.67
C PHE A 136 5.69 -10.89 26.18
N ALA A 137 4.54 -10.35 25.77
CA ALA A 137 4.18 -10.26 24.36
C ALA A 137 5.18 -9.39 23.58
N MET A 138 5.68 -8.30 24.18
CA MET A 138 6.71 -7.45 23.57
C MET A 138 8.05 -8.19 23.41
N LEU A 139 8.51 -8.91 24.44
CA LEU A 139 9.77 -9.65 24.41
C LEU A 139 9.75 -10.81 23.40
N LEU A 140 8.65 -11.57 23.34
CA LEU A 140 8.49 -12.66 22.38
C LEU A 140 8.43 -12.16 20.92
N ASN A 141 7.83 -11.00 20.68
CA ASN A 141 7.78 -10.39 19.35
C ASN A 141 9.17 -10.00 18.81
N GLN A 142 10.08 -9.55 19.68
CA GLN A 142 11.46 -9.25 19.27
C GLN A 142 12.27 -10.52 18.94
N MET A 143 12.02 -11.62 19.65
CA MET A 143 12.77 -12.87 19.48
C MET A 143 12.30 -13.72 18.30
N THR A 144 11.06 -13.54 17.82
CA THR A 144 10.44 -14.36 16.78
C THR A 144 10.42 -13.70 15.39
N SER A 145 11.06 -12.53 15.22
CA SER A 145 11.05 -11.72 13.99
C SER A 145 11.58 -12.45 12.74
N ARG A 146 10.70 -13.23 12.13
CA ARG A 146 10.49 -13.38 10.68
C ARG A 146 9.01 -13.65 10.45
N THR A 147 8.30 -12.62 9.99
CA THR A 147 7.02 -12.70 9.26
C THR A 147 5.76 -13.17 10.01
N SER A 148 5.19 -12.36 10.90
CA SER A 148 3.72 -12.14 11.04
C SER A 148 3.42 -11.20 12.20
N SER A 149 2.24 -10.58 12.20
CA SER A 149 1.68 -9.70 13.23
C SER A 149 1.98 -10.13 14.67
N GLY A 150 2.24 -9.19 15.57
CA GLY A 150 2.62 -9.48 16.95
C GLY A 150 1.54 -10.24 17.74
N LEU A 151 1.92 -10.81 18.89
CA LEU A 151 1.03 -11.56 19.80
C LEU A 151 -0.15 -10.73 20.36
N ILE A 152 -0.07 -9.40 20.31
CA ILE A 152 -1.16 -8.49 20.68
C ILE A 152 -1.95 -8.16 19.41
N LEU A 153 -3.21 -8.59 19.37
CA LEU A 153 -4.13 -8.28 18.28
C LEU A 153 -4.67 -6.86 18.36
N GLY A 154 -4.90 -6.34 19.56
CA GLY A 154 -5.52 -5.02 19.76
C GLY A 154 -6.14 -4.86 21.14
N GLU A 155 -7.20 -4.04 21.21
CA GLU A 155 -7.93 -3.75 22.46
C GLU A 155 -9.44 -3.88 22.29
N HIS A 156 -10.12 -4.21 23.38
CA HIS A 156 -11.56 -4.15 23.54
C HIS A 156 -11.91 -3.10 24.60
N TYR A 157 -12.78 -2.15 24.28
CA TYR A 157 -13.26 -1.16 25.24
C TYR A 157 -14.70 -0.74 24.97
N PHE A 158 -15.29 0.11 25.81
CA PHE A 158 -16.63 0.68 25.58
C PHE A 158 -16.53 2.17 25.25
N THR A 159 -17.32 2.66 24.28
CA THR A 159 -17.42 4.11 23.99
C THR A 159 -18.21 4.85 25.06
N ASP A 160 -18.19 6.18 25.02
CA ASP A 160 -19.02 7.05 25.87
C ASP A 160 -20.52 6.78 25.73
N THR A 161 -20.93 6.21 24.59
CA THR A 161 -22.30 5.78 24.31
C THR A 161 -22.62 4.35 24.80
N GLY A 162 -21.67 3.69 25.48
CA GLY A 162 -21.79 2.33 25.99
C GLY A 162 -21.69 1.25 24.91
N ALA A 163 -21.21 1.58 23.71
CA ALA A 163 -21.07 0.60 22.63
C ALA A 163 -19.73 -0.16 22.74
N PRO A 164 -19.73 -1.50 22.68
CA PRO A 164 -18.49 -2.28 22.69
C PRO A 164 -17.68 -2.05 21.40
N MET A 165 -16.40 -1.75 21.58
CA MET A 165 -15.39 -1.53 20.54
C MET A 165 -14.36 -2.64 20.56
N PHE A 166 -13.95 -3.11 19.38
CA PHE A 166 -12.81 -4.00 19.17
C PHE A 166 -11.88 -3.32 18.18
N ASP A 167 -10.71 -2.87 18.63
CA ASP A 167 -9.78 -2.10 17.82
C ASP A 167 -8.46 -2.87 17.63
N LEU A 168 -8.30 -3.48 16.45
CA LEU A 168 -7.08 -4.24 16.12
C LEU A 168 -5.97 -3.35 15.53
N ARG A 169 -6.21 -2.05 15.36
CA ARG A 169 -5.22 -1.13 14.78
C ARG A 169 -3.99 -0.98 15.65
N ILE A 170 -4.17 -1.12 16.96
CA ILE A 170 -3.11 -1.09 17.96
C ILE A 170 -2.15 -2.28 17.78
N GLY A 171 -2.67 -3.45 17.39
CA GLY A 171 -1.85 -4.63 17.03
C GLY A 171 -1.24 -4.60 15.63
N GLY A 172 -1.39 -3.49 14.89
CA GLY A 172 -0.88 -3.34 13.53
C GLY A 172 -1.81 -3.90 12.44
N HIS A 173 -3.04 -4.27 12.77
CA HIS A 173 -4.06 -4.67 11.80
C HIS A 173 -4.85 -3.45 11.27
N LYS A 174 -5.65 -3.62 10.20
CA LYS A 174 -6.51 -2.55 9.67
C LYS A 174 -7.96 -2.65 10.14
N ASP A 175 -8.27 -3.71 10.88
CA ASP A 175 -9.63 -4.07 11.25
C ASP A 175 -10.03 -3.43 12.58
N TRP A 176 -11.28 -3.00 12.69
CA TRP A 176 -11.89 -2.56 13.94
C TRP A 176 -13.42 -2.69 13.85
N LEU A 177 -14.10 -2.79 14.98
CA LEU A 177 -15.54 -2.95 15.06
C LEU A 177 -16.12 -2.16 16.23
N GLN A 178 -17.05 -1.26 15.94
CA GLN A 178 -18.09 -0.89 16.89
C GLN A 178 -19.24 -1.89 16.79
N ALA A 179 -19.46 -2.66 17.85
CA ALA A 179 -20.43 -3.73 17.86
C ALA A 179 -21.72 -3.31 18.56
N LYS A 180 -22.82 -3.96 18.19
CA LYS A 180 -24.10 -3.90 18.89
C LYS A 180 -24.46 -5.28 19.42
N LYS A 181 -25.04 -5.36 20.62
CA LYS A 181 -25.48 -6.63 21.21
C LYS A 181 -26.59 -7.23 20.33
N GLY A 182 -26.37 -8.43 19.79
CA GLY A 182 -27.31 -9.12 18.91
C GLY A 182 -28.12 -10.19 19.62
N SER A 183 -27.45 -11.20 20.19
CA SER A 183 -28.11 -12.32 20.89
C SER A 183 -27.29 -12.76 22.10
N SER A 184 -27.94 -13.37 23.10
CA SER A 184 -27.28 -13.91 24.29
C SER A 184 -27.91 -15.22 24.74
N VAL A 185 -27.09 -16.15 25.22
CA VAL A 185 -27.54 -17.40 25.84
C VAL A 185 -26.85 -17.58 27.20
N PRO A 186 -27.49 -18.26 28.18
CA PRO A 186 -26.81 -18.64 29.41
C PRO A 186 -25.55 -19.44 29.09
N ALA A 187 -24.45 -19.14 29.77
CA ALA A 187 -23.24 -19.95 29.64
C ALA A 187 -23.48 -21.35 30.21
N PRO A 188 -22.91 -22.41 29.60
CA PRO A 188 -23.07 -23.78 30.09
C PRO A 188 -22.63 -23.98 31.54
N SER A 189 -23.33 -24.87 32.25
CA SER A 189 -23.16 -25.11 33.69
C SER A 189 -21.93 -25.95 34.06
N GLN A 190 -21.25 -26.58 33.11
CA GLN A 190 -20.02 -27.36 33.31
C GLN A 190 -19.11 -27.18 32.11
N ILE A 191 -18.06 -26.37 32.22
CA ILE A 191 -17.11 -26.13 31.12
C ILE A 191 -15.68 -26.43 31.54
N SER A 192 -15.35 -26.31 32.84
CA SER A 192 -14.07 -26.75 33.37
C SER A 192 -14.30 -27.72 34.53
N SER A 193 -13.44 -28.73 34.64
CA SER A 193 -13.42 -29.67 35.78
C SER A 193 -12.99 -29.00 37.09
N HIS A 194 -12.80 -27.68 37.10
CA HIS A 194 -12.19 -26.90 38.19
C HIS A 194 -13.04 -25.68 38.61
N SER A 195 -14.20 -25.43 37.98
CA SER A 195 -15.14 -24.39 38.41
C SER A 195 -15.78 -24.79 39.75
N LYS A 196 -15.64 -23.96 40.78
CA LYS A 196 -16.34 -24.18 42.06
C LYS A 196 -17.82 -23.87 41.90
N GLU A 197 -18.65 -24.54 42.71
CA GLU A 197 -20.07 -24.24 42.83
C GLU A 197 -20.24 -22.75 43.22
N GLY A 198 -20.80 -21.94 42.31
CA GLY A 198 -20.92 -20.48 42.45
C GLY A 198 -20.16 -19.64 41.41
N ASP A 199 -19.35 -20.23 40.52
CA ASP A 199 -18.82 -19.53 39.33
C ASP A 199 -19.95 -19.28 38.33
N HIS A 200 -20.60 -18.12 38.44
CA HIS A 200 -21.59 -17.69 37.47
C HIS A 200 -20.87 -17.11 36.25
N ASN A 201 -20.76 -17.91 35.19
CA ASN A 201 -20.25 -17.45 33.89
C ASN A 201 -21.17 -16.36 33.33
N VAL A 202 -20.60 -15.28 32.77
CA VAL A 202 -21.42 -14.30 32.04
C VAL A 202 -22.05 -14.95 30.80
N PRO A 203 -23.25 -14.52 30.38
CA PRO A 203 -23.90 -15.05 29.18
C PRO A 203 -23.00 -14.93 27.96
N TRP A 204 -22.95 -15.96 27.12
CA TRP A 204 -22.27 -15.87 25.84
C TRP A 204 -23.02 -14.91 24.92
N LEU A 205 -22.28 -14.12 24.15
CA LEU A 205 -22.84 -13.05 23.32
C LEU A 205 -22.49 -13.24 21.85
N LYS A 206 -23.47 -12.98 20.99
CA LYS A 206 -23.26 -12.63 19.59
C LYS A 206 -23.37 -11.11 19.46
N LEU A 207 -22.27 -10.47 19.09
CA LEU A 207 -22.18 -9.04 18.83
C LEU A 207 -22.15 -8.82 17.31
N GLY A 208 -23.05 -7.99 16.81
CA GLY A 208 -23.19 -7.70 15.38
C GLY A 208 -22.59 -6.36 15.00
N PHE A 209 -22.46 -6.14 13.70
CA PHE A 209 -21.95 -4.91 13.11
C PHE A 209 -22.86 -3.70 13.41
N ALA A 210 -22.26 -2.64 13.96
CA ALA A 210 -22.84 -1.30 13.96
C ALA A 210 -22.02 -0.35 13.06
N ASP A 211 -20.71 -0.29 13.28
CA ASP A 211 -19.75 0.44 12.44
C ASP A 211 -18.37 -0.24 12.50
N GLY A 212 -17.50 0.02 11.53
CA GLY A 212 -16.14 -0.55 11.51
C GLY A 212 -15.70 -1.15 10.18
N SER A 213 -14.48 -1.68 10.19
CA SER A 213 -13.77 -2.21 9.02
C SER A 213 -13.33 -3.66 9.24
N GLY A 214 -13.58 -4.52 8.26
CA GLY A 214 -13.14 -5.91 8.24
C GLY A 214 -14.01 -6.86 9.07
N ILE A 215 -14.05 -6.67 10.39
CA ILE A 215 -14.83 -7.50 11.32
C ILE A 215 -16.32 -7.14 11.19
N ARG A 216 -17.20 -8.16 11.22
CA ARG A 216 -18.66 -8.00 11.16
C ARG A 216 -19.39 -8.59 12.33
N GLU A 217 -18.90 -9.71 12.86
CA GLU A 217 -19.50 -10.33 14.03
C GLU A 217 -18.40 -10.73 15.01
N VAL A 218 -18.69 -10.61 16.29
CA VAL A 218 -17.84 -11.09 17.39
C VAL A 218 -18.66 -12.01 18.26
N TYR A 219 -18.13 -13.18 18.55
CA TYR A 219 -18.74 -14.10 19.49
C TYR A 219 -17.88 -14.10 20.74
N ARG A 220 -18.44 -13.59 21.84
CA ARG A 220 -17.83 -13.73 23.15
C ARG A 220 -18.28 -15.04 23.74
N ILE A 221 -17.35 -15.96 23.85
CA ILE A 221 -17.53 -17.28 24.43
C ILE A 221 -16.50 -17.43 25.55
N HIS A 222 -16.84 -18.22 26.57
CA HIS A 222 -15.95 -18.52 27.71
C HIS A 222 -15.39 -17.29 28.42
N THR A 223 -16.05 -16.90 29.50
CA THR A 223 -15.59 -15.82 30.37
C THR A 223 -15.28 -16.35 31.75
N SER A 224 -14.10 -16.06 32.26
CA SER A 224 -13.73 -16.29 33.66
C SER A 224 -13.62 -14.95 34.38
N GLY A 225 -14.27 -14.81 35.55
CA GLY A 225 -14.27 -13.59 36.36
C GLY A 225 -15.19 -12.48 35.84
N GLY A 226 -14.94 -11.23 36.24
CA GLY A 226 -15.73 -10.08 35.79
C GLY A 226 -17.14 -9.99 36.38
N GLN A 227 -17.38 -10.48 37.60
CA GLN A 227 -18.67 -10.33 38.28
C GLN A 227 -18.66 -9.16 39.26
N PRO A 228 -19.74 -8.34 39.32
CA PRO A 228 -19.87 -7.32 40.35
C PRO A 228 -20.04 -7.97 41.74
N PRO A 229 -19.63 -7.29 42.82
CA PRO A 229 -20.02 -7.64 44.18
C PRO A 229 -21.53 -7.89 44.31
N ALA A 230 -21.94 -8.81 45.19
CA ALA A 230 -23.35 -9.15 45.37
C ALA A 230 -24.26 -7.96 45.72
N SER A 231 -23.70 -6.92 46.38
CA SER A 231 -24.41 -5.66 46.65
C SER A 231 -23.47 -4.46 46.75
N CYS A 232 -24.02 -3.27 46.60
CA CYS A 232 -23.35 -1.97 46.80
C CYS A 232 -23.05 -1.62 48.26
N LYS A 233 -23.36 -2.52 49.21
CA LYS A 233 -23.16 -2.27 50.64
C LYS A 233 -21.67 -2.24 50.99
N GLY A 234 -21.19 -1.06 51.41
CA GLY A 234 -19.79 -0.84 51.80
C GLY A 234 -18.83 -0.59 50.63
N GLN A 235 -19.34 -0.45 49.40
CA GLN A 235 -18.54 -0.15 48.21
C GLN A 235 -18.49 1.37 47.94
N LYS A 236 -17.45 1.83 47.24
CA LYS A 236 -17.33 3.22 46.76
C LYS A 236 -18.31 3.48 45.60
N GLU A 237 -18.61 4.75 45.30
CA GLU A 237 -19.52 5.14 44.20
C GLU A 237 -19.03 4.64 42.82
N SER A 238 -17.71 4.65 42.60
CA SER A 238 -17.03 3.97 41.50
C SER A 238 -16.20 2.81 42.04
N ILE A 239 -16.33 1.64 41.41
CA ILE A 239 -15.60 0.42 41.73
C ILE A 239 -14.77 0.03 40.50
N GLU A 240 -13.46 0.23 40.60
CA GLU A 240 -12.50 -0.32 39.65
C GLU A 240 -12.03 -1.67 40.20
N SER A 241 -12.35 -2.77 39.49
CA SER A 241 -12.00 -4.11 39.96
C SER A 241 -10.62 -4.51 39.42
N GLU A 242 -9.56 -3.91 39.95
CA GLU A 242 -8.17 -4.30 39.63
C GLU A 242 -7.64 -5.44 40.50
N SER A 243 -8.32 -5.80 41.60
CA SER A 243 -7.85 -6.88 42.46
C SER A 243 -7.94 -8.24 41.76
N ASP A 244 -6.91 -9.09 41.91
CA ASP A 244 -6.69 -10.48 41.42
C ASP A 244 -7.87 -11.48 41.55
N LYS A 245 -9.04 -11.04 42.00
CA LYS A 245 -10.27 -11.82 42.20
C LYS A 245 -11.34 -11.56 41.14
N SER A 246 -11.18 -10.62 40.21
CA SER A 246 -12.21 -10.32 39.18
C SER A 246 -11.65 -9.89 37.82
N ALA A 247 -10.48 -10.39 37.44
CA ALA A 247 -9.99 -10.36 36.07
C ALA A 247 -11.02 -11.01 35.11
N THR A 248 -11.41 -10.32 34.04
CA THR A 248 -12.21 -10.94 32.97
C THR A 248 -11.27 -11.50 31.91
N VAL A 249 -11.37 -12.79 31.63
CA VAL A 249 -10.73 -13.40 30.45
C VAL A 249 -11.81 -13.90 29.51
N ASP A 250 -11.87 -13.32 28.31
CA ASP A 250 -12.87 -13.63 27.28
C ASP A 250 -12.21 -14.32 26.08
N ILE A 251 -12.94 -15.23 25.42
CA ILE A 251 -12.58 -15.70 24.07
C ILE A 251 -13.50 -15.03 23.06
N ASP A 252 -12.92 -14.19 22.21
CA ASP A 252 -13.65 -13.48 21.17
C ASP A 252 -13.35 -14.07 19.79
N LEU A 253 -14.41 -14.50 19.09
CA LEU A 253 -14.32 -15.01 17.72
C LEU A 253 -14.66 -13.93 16.71
N LEU A 254 -13.62 -13.37 16.10
CA LEU A 254 -13.75 -12.24 15.18
C LEU A 254 -14.06 -12.76 13.76
N HIS A 255 -15.32 -12.69 13.38
CA HIS A 255 -15.80 -13.07 12.06
C HIS A 255 -15.78 -11.87 11.12
N PHE A 256 -15.24 -12.06 9.92
CA PHE A 256 -15.04 -11.01 8.93
C PHE A 256 -15.82 -11.31 7.66
N THR A 257 -16.15 -10.25 6.91
CA THR A 257 -16.60 -10.46 5.54
C THR A 257 -15.36 -10.86 4.73
N PRO A 258 -15.37 -11.98 3.98
CA PRO A 258 -14.38 -12.17 2.94
C PRO A 258 -14.41 -10.90 2.07
N PRO A 259 -13.25 -10.40 1.63
CA PRO A 259 -13.22 -9.22 0.79
C PRO A 259 -14.23 -9.39 -0.33
N ALA A 260 -15.28 -8.54 -0.34
CA ALA A 260 -16.14 -8.40 -1.51
C ALA A 260 -15.18 -8.14 -2.64
N LYS A 261 -15.07 -9.08 -3.61
CA LYS A 261 -14.08 -9.13 -4.70
C LYS A 261 -13.35 -7.81 -4.72
N GLN A 262 -12.30 -7.73 -3.91
CA GLN A 262 -11.56 -6.48 -3.84
C GLN A 262 -11.05 -6.41 -5.27
N GLU A 263 -11.47 -5.38 -6.01
CA GLU A 263 -10.90 -5.04 -7.31
C GLU A 263 -9.45 -4.67 -7.02
N LEU A 264 -8.66 -5.69 -6.68
CA LEU A 264 -7.25 -5.67 -6.45
C LEU A 264 -6.67 -5.58 -7.83
N LEU A 265 -6.43 -4.33 -8.22
CA LEU A 265 -5.39 -3.94 -9.18
C LEU A 265 -5.22 -4.96 -10.31
N GLN A 266 -6.31 -5.25 -11.04
CA GLN A 266 -6.11 -5.33 -12.48
C GLN A 266 -5.45 -3.98 -12.83
N VAL A 267 -4.40 -4.04 -13.63
CA VAL A 267 -4.01 -2.91 -14.45
C VAL A 267 -5.16 -2.71 -15.43
N TYR A 268 -6.27 -2.19 -14.90
CA TYR A 268 -7.39 -1.72 -15.65
C TYR A 268 -6.81 -0.54 -16.41
N ARG A 269 -6.50 -0.79 -17.70
CA ARG A 269 -6.59 0.22 -18.76
C ARG A 269 -7.65 1.20 -18.30
N VAL A 270 -7.36 2.50 -18.27
CA VAL A 270 -8.45 3.48 -18.16
C VAL A 270 -9.33 3.20 -19.37
N PRO A 271 -10.52 2.57 -19.24
CA PRO A 271 -11.43 2.52 -20.35
C PRO A 271 -11.99 3.94 -20.33
N MET A 272 -11.52 4.77 -21.27
CA MET A 272 -12.38 5.83 -21.74
C MET A 272 -13.72 5.20 -22.10
N ASP A 273 -14.78 5.93 -21.77
CA ASP A 273 -16.17 5.55 -21.95
C ASP A 273 -16.37 4.66 -23.19
N PRO A 274 -16.88 3.42 -23.05
CA PRO A 274 -17.12 2.52 -24.18
C PRO A 274 -18.13 3.09 -25.21
N ALA A 275 -18.80 4.20 -24.90
CA ALA A 275 -19.69 4.91 -25.81
C ALA A 275 -18.97 5.91 -26.75
N THR A 276 -17.69 6.22 -26.56
CA THR A 276 -16.99 7.19 -27.42
C THR A 276 -16.35 6.49 -28.62
N GLU A 277 -16.78 6.86 -29.82
CA GLU A 277 -16.15 6.43 -31.08
C GLU A 277 -14.65 6.74 -31.05
N LYS A 278 -13.83 5.74 -31.45
CA LYS A 278 -12.37 5.84 -31.48
C LYS A 278 -11.87 5.87 -32.92
N HIS A 279 -10.99 6.82 -33.19
CA HIS A 279 -10.25 6.92 -34.44
C HIS A 279 -8.87 6.29 -34.26
N TYR A 280 -8.47 5.44 -35.19
CA TYR A 280 -7.18 4.75 -35.15
C TYR A 280 -6.21 5.43 -36.10
N VAL A 281 -5.01 5.72 -35.60
CA VAL A 281 -3.93 6.37 -36.37
C VAL A 281 -2.69 5.51 -36.30
N SER A 282 -2.10 5.18 -37.45
CA SER A 282 -0.85 4.42 -37.52
C SER A 282 0.30 5.20 -36.88
N ALA A 283 1.29 4.46 -36.38
CA ALA A 283 2.47 5.08 -35.77
C ALA A 283 3.19 6.02 -36.74
N ASP A 284 3.23 5.68 -38.03
CA ASP A 284 3.91 6.49 -39.05
C ASP A 284 3.12 7.77 -39.36
N ASN A 285 1.79 7.68 -39.52
CA ASN A 285 0.94 8.88 -39.69
C ASN A 285 1.06 9.82 -38.49
N ALA A 286 1.08 9.27 -37.26
CA ALA A 286 1.29 10.06 -36.05
C ALA A 286 2.67 10.73 -36.02
N ARG A 287 3.74 10.01 -36.39
CA ARG A 287 5.10 10.57 -36.45
C ARG A 287 5.21 11.70 -37.47
N THR A 288 4.74 11.47 -38.70
CA THR A 288 4.77 12.47 -39.77
C THR A 288 4.00 13.72 -39.35
N PHE A 289 2.80 13.55 -38.82
CA PHE A 289 1.98 14.65 -38.30
C PHE A 289 2.73 15.48 -37.25
N VAL A 290 3.28 14.83 -36.22
CA VAL A 290 4.00 15.52 -35.14
C VAL A 290 5.22 16.26 -35.68
N GLN A 291 6.00 15.64 -36.57
CA GLN A 291 7.16 16.28 -37.19
C GLN A 291 6.77 17.54 -37.97
N SER A 292 5.68 17.49 -38.76
CA SER A 292 5.18 18.64 -39.51
C SER A 292 4.73 19.78 -38.59
N VAL A 293 4.02 19.48 -37.51
CA VAL A 293 3.59 20.50 -36.54
C VAL A 293 4.79 21.13 -35.82
N LEU A 294 5.76 20.32 -35.39
CA LEU A 294 6.96 20.81 -34.70
C LEU A 294 7.82 21.69 -35.61
N THR A 295 8.06 21.25 -36.85
CA THR A 295 8.85 22.01 -37.83
C THR A 295 8.16 23.32 -38.22
N GLY A 296 6.82 23.31 -38.36
CA GLY A 296 6.03 24.53 -38.56
C GLY A 296 6.13 25.53 -37.41
N ASN A 297 6.47 25.09 -36.19
CA ASN A 297 6.73 25.95 -35.03
C ASN A 297 8.23 26.27 -34.85
N GLY A 298 9.06 26.02 -35.86
CA GLY A 298 10.48 26.41 -35.86
C GLY A 298 11.44 25.42 -35.21
N VAL A 299 10.98 24.23 -34.85
CA VAL A 299 11.85 23.14 -34.38
C VAL A 299 12.63 22.55 -35.57
N SER A 300 13.92 22.26 -35.40
CA SER A 300 14.72 21.63 -36.47
C SER A 300 14.16 20.24 -36.84
N SER A 301 14.35 19.81 -38.08
CA SER A 301 13.88 18.48 -38.53
C SER A 301 14.47 17.33 -37.72
N GLU A 302 15.73 17.47 -37.29
CA GLU A 302 16.42 16.49 -36.44
C GLU A 302 15.75 16.41 -35.05
N ASN A 303 15.55 17.54 -34.39
CA ASN A 303 14.91 17.59 -33.08
C ASN A 303 13.45 17.16 -33.16
N ALA A 304 12.74 17.54 -34.21
CA ALA A 304 11.36 17.12 -34.45
C ALA A 304 11.23 15.60 -34.58
N THR A 305 12.21 14.94 -35.20
CA THR A 305 12.26 13.47 -35.31
C THR A 305 12.39 12.80 -33.94
N ILE A 306 13.31 13.31 -33.10
CA ILE A 306 13.54 12.79 -31.74
C ILE A 306 12.27 12.95 -30.88
N ILE A 307 11.66 14.14 -30.90
CA ILE A 307 10.47 14.44 -30.11
C ILE A 307 9.30 13.56 -30.58
N ALA A 308 9.07 13.47 -31.90
CA ALA A 308 7.99 12.67 -32.47
C ALA A 308 8.12 11.17 -32.11
N ASP A 309 9.34 10.61 -32.17
CA ASP A 309 9.54 9.21 -31.82
C ASP A 309 9.19 8.93 -30.35
N CYS A 310 9.61 9.79 -29.42
CA CYS A 310 9.27 9.64 -28.00
C CYS A 310 7.76 9.70 -27.76
N LEU A 311 7.08 10.73 -28.30
CA LEU A 311 5.64 10.93 -28.10
C LEU A 311 4.83 9.76 -28.69
N VAL A 312 5.16 9.32 -29.90
CA VAL A 312 4.46 8.18 -30.53
C VAL A 312 4.76 6.87 -29.79
N ARG A 313 5.97 6.67 -29.26
CA ARG A 313 6.28 5.48 -28.45
C ARG A 313 5.53 5.48 -27.12
N ALA A 314 5.32 6.63 -26.50
CA ALA A 314 4.48 6.74 -25.31
C ALA A 314 3.04 6.31 -25.62
N ASP A 315 2.48 6.80 -26.72
CA ASP A 315 1.15 6.38 -27.18
C ASP A 315 1.11 4.89 -27.54
N LEU A 316 2.10 4.33 -28.24
CA LEU A 316 2.13 2.90 -28.53
C LEU A 316 2.14 2.06 -27.24
N ARG A 317 2.84 2.52 -26.20
CA ARG A 317 2.92 1.85 -24.90
C ARG A 317 1.68 2.04 -24.02
N GLY A 318 0.69 2.83 -24.47
CA GLY A 318 -0.51 3.15 -23.69
C GLY A 318 -0.29 4.18 -22.59
N VAL A 319 0.81 4.93 -22.65
CA VAL A 319 1.13 6.04 -21.74
C VAL A 319 0.61 7.35 -22.36
N ASP A 320 -0.69 7.36 -22.65
CA ASP A 320 -1.38 8.37 -23.48
C ASP A 320 -1.29 9.80 -22.90
N THR A 321 -1.01 9.92 -21.59
CA THR A 321 -0.79 11.21 -20.91
C THR A 321 0.53 11.88 -21.26
N HIS A 322 1.46 11.15 -21.90
CA HIS A 322 2.79 11.62 -22.29
C HIS A 322 3.04 11.47 -23.80
N GLY A 323 2.01 11.15 -24.59
CA GLY A 323 2.09 11.03 -26.05
C GLY A 323 1.69 12.29 -26.80
N ILE A 324 1.25 12.16 -28.06
CA ILE A 324 1.09 13.30 -28.98
C ILE A 324 0.05 14.33 -28.51
N ASN A 325 -0.88 13.93 -27.63
CA ASN A 325 -1.85 14.83 -26.98
C ASN A 325 -1.20 15.97 -26.18
N ARG A 326 0.12 15.93 -25.95
CA ARG A 326 0.90 17.00 -25.31
C ARG A 326 1.29 18.12 -26.26
N ILE A 327 1.23 17.91 -27.58
CA ILE A 327 1.62 18.89 -28.61
C ILE A 327 0.99 20.27 -28.38
N PRO A 328 -0.33 20.43 -28.15
CA PRO A 328 -0.92 21.74 -27.93
C PRO A 328 -0.24 22.53 -26.79
N SER A 329 0.10 21.85 -25.68
CA SER A 329 0.77 22.50 -24.55
C SER A 329 2.20 22.93 -24.88
N TYR A 330 2.95 22.14 -25.65
CA TYR A 330 4.29 22.53 -26.08
C TYR A 330 4.26 23.70 -27.06
N MET A 331 3.34 23.66 -28.03
CA MET A 331 3.25 24.70 -29.04
C MET A 331 2.85 26.03 -28.42
N GLU A 332 1.98 25.99 -27.40
CA GLU A 332 1.65 27.19 -26.64
C GLU A 332 2.86 27.77 -25.92
N ARG A 333 3.67 26.94 -25.26
CA ARG A 333 4.90 27.40 -24.60
C ARG A 333 5.92 28.01 -25.58
N ILE A 334 6.04 27.47 -26.79
CA ILE A 334 6.89 28.04 -27.85
C ILE A 334 6.38 29.44 -28.21
N ARG A 335 5.08 29.58 -28.47
CA ARG A 335 4.47 30.87 -28.85
C ARG A 335 4.61 31.94 -27.76
N GLN A 336 4.57 31.53 -26.49
CA GLN A 336 4.79 32.42 -25.34
C GLN A 336 6.29 32.66 -25.04
N GLY A 337 7.21 32.05 -25.79
CA GLY A 337 8.65 32.26 -25.61
C GLY A 337 9.25 31.61 -24.34
N VAL A 338 8.52 30.71 -23.69
CA VAL A 338 8.94 30.02 -22.46
C VAL A 338 9.43 28.59 -22.70
N LEU A 339 9.54 28.21 -23.98
CA LEU A 339 10.21 27.02 -24.50
C LEU A 339 10.88 27.42 -25.82
N ASP A 340 12.19 27.26 -25.93
CA ASP A 340 12.92 27.62 -27.15
C ASP A 340 12.86 26.49 -28.18
N ALA A 341 12.16 26.72 -29.29
CA ALA A 341 12.03 25.76 -30.39
C ALA A 341 13.35 25.50 -31.12
N LYS A 342 14.26 26.46 -31.14
CA LYS A 342 15.53 26.43 -31.91
C LYS A 342 16.73 26.02 -31.06
N ALA A 343 16.56 25.95 -29.73
CA ALA A 343 17.60 25.56 -28.82
C ALA A 343 18.14 24.16 -29.14
N ASN A 344 19.47 24.04 -29.09
CA ASN A 344 20.16 22.76 -29.11
C ASN A 344 20.90 22.61 -27.78
N PRO A 345 20.78 21.45 -27.11
CA PRO A 345 21.46 21.23 -25.85
C PRO A 345 22.98 21.21 -26.01
N VAL A 346 23.70 21.73 -25.01
CA VAL A 346 25.17 21.80 -24.99
C VAL A 346 25.72 20.76 -24.03
N LEU A 347 26.56 19.86 -24.52
CA LEU A 347 27.25 18.87 -23.71
C LEU A 347 28.59 19.44 -23.18
N ASN A 348 28.82 19.27 -21.88
CA ASN A 348 30.10 19.52 -21.23
C ASN A 348 30.63 18.23 -20.59
N GLN A 349 31.81 17.79 -20.98
CA GLN A 349 32.48 16.64 -20.38
C GLN A 349 33.18 17.05 -19.08
N ILE A 350 32.89 16.39 -17.96
CA ILE A 350 33.46 16.74 -16.64
C ILE A 350 34.62 15.81 -16.27
N THR A 351 34.39 14.50 -16.38
CA THR A 351 35.38 13.43 -16.19
C THR A 351 35.15 12.36 -17.26
N PRO A 352 36.01 11.35 -17.44
CA PRO A 352 35.76 10.29 -18.43
C PRO A 352 34.39 9.57 -18.31
N VAL A 353 33.79 9.57 -17.11
CA VAL A 353 32.50 8.90 -16.82
C VAL A 353 31.38 9.84 -16.38
N VAL A 354 31.63 11.16 -16.36
CA VAL A 354 30.65 12.17 -15.94
C VAL A 354 30.57 13.29 -16.98
N ALA A 355 29.35 13.62 -17.41
CA ALA A 355 29.07 14.79 -18.23
C ALA A 355 27.88 15.59 -17.69
N GLN A 356 27.76 16.85 -18.12
CA GLN A 356 26.59 17.69 -17.88
C GLN A 356 26.04 18.19 -19.22
N VAL A 357 24.72 18.18 -19.38
CA VAL A 357 24.02 18.79 -20.51
C VAL A 357 23.28 20.03 -20.04
N ASP A 358 23.49 21.15 -20.71
CA ASP A 358 22.62 22.32 -20.59
C ASP A 358 21.55 22.28 -21.68
N GLY A 359 20.28 22.20 -21.28
CA GLY A 359 19.14 22.10 -22.16
C GLY A 359 18.81 23.38 -22.94
N GLN A 360 19.42 24.52 -22.58
CA GLN A 360 19.20 25.82 -23.23
C GLN A 360 17.72 26.22 -23.32
N ASN A 361 16.91 25.85 -22.30
CA ASN A 361 15.45 26.00 -22.30
C ASN A 361 14.75 25.38 -23.52
N GLY A 362 15.38 24.42 -24.20
CA GLY A 362 14.81 23.66 -25.30
C GLY A 362 13.95 22.49 -24.83
N PHE A 363 13.56 21.65 -25.79
CA PHE A 363 12.81 20.43 -25.51
C PHE A 363 13.63 19.42 -24.69
N GLY A 364 13.08 18.97 -23.56
CA GLY A 364 13.75 17.99 -22.70
C GLY A 364 14.02 16.65 -23.39
N PHE A 365 13.22 16.29 -24.40
CA PHE A 365 13.44 15.12 -25.27
C PHE A 365 14.84 15.13 -25.91
N VAL A 366 15.25 16.28 -26.44
CA VAL A 366 16.53 16.44 -27.15
C VAL A 366 17.68 16.43 -26.15
N ALA A 367 17.54 17.13 -25.03
CA ALA A 367 18.55 17.17 -23.97
C ALA A 367 18.77 15.79 -23.34
N ALA A 368 17.68 15.05 -23.08
CA ALA A 368 17.75 13.70 -22.52
C ALA A 368 18.30 12.66 -23.50
N HIS A 369 17.96 12.78 -24.79
CA HIS A 369 18.54 11.94 -25.84
C HIS A 369 20.05 12.14 -25.95
N LEU A 370 20.51 13.39 -26.02
CA LEU A 370 21.94 13.71 -26.04
C LEU A 370 22.64 13.20 -24.78
N GLY A 371 22.03 13.40 -23.61
CA GLY A 371 22.59 12.96 -22.34
C GLY A 371 22.69 11.44 -22.23
N MET A 372 21.64 10.69 -22.59
CA MET A 372 21.68 9.23 -22.55
C MET A 372 22.63 8.65 -23.60
N LYS A 373 22.66 9.21 -24.82
CA LYS A 373 23.64 8.86 -25.84
C LYS A 373 25.06 9.00 -25.29
N ARG A 374 25.37 10.11 -24.62
CA ARG A 374 26.69 10.31 -24.02
C ARG A 374 26.95 9.35 -22.85
N ALA A 375 25.95 9.07 -22.02
CA ALA A 375 26.07 8.09 -20.95
C ALA A 375 26.43 6.70 -21.50
N ILE A 376 25.78 6.26 -22.58
CA ILE A 376 26.06 5.00 -23.27
C ILE A 376 27.49 4.99 -23.84
N GLU A 377 27.94 6.07 -24.47
CA GLU A 377 29.31 6.18 -24.99
C GLU A 377 30.36 6.03 -23.88
N MET A 378 30.20 6.76 -22.76
CA MET A 378 31.09 6.66 -21.60
C MET A 378 31.05 5.28 -20.97
N ALA A 379 29.85 4.71 -20.80
CA ALA A 379 29.67 3.38 -20.25
C ALA A 379 30.34 2.32 -21.14
N ARG A 380 30.28 2.46 -22.48
CA ARG A 380 30.91 1.52 -23.40
C ARG A 380 32.42 1.37 -23.13
N GLU A 381 33.08 2.50 -22.89
CA GLU A 381 34.54 2.59 -22.70
C GLU A 381 34.96 2.29 -21.27
N PHE A 382 34.26 2.86 -20.28
CA PHE A 382 34.69 2.87 -18.88
C PHE A 382 33.79 2.06 -17.93
N GLY A 383 32.74 1.43 -18.45
CA GLY A 383 31.79 0.62 -17.68
C GLY A 383 30.56 1.38 -17.18
N ILE A 384 30.68 2.67 -16.91
CA ILE A 384 29.57 3.50 -16.40
C ILE A 384 29.61 4.90 -17.00
N GLY A 385 28.43 5.50 -17.16
CA GLY A 385 28.29 6.89 -17.57
C GLY A 385 27.20 7.58 -16.77
N PHE A 386 27.54 8.72 -16.17
CA PHE A 386 26.63 9.59 -15.44
C PHE A 386 26.45 10.92 -16.17
N VAL A 387 25.20 11.31 -16.41
CA VAL A 387 24.88 12.60 -17.03
C VAL A 387 23.82 13.34 -16.24
N SER A 388 24.17 14.55 -15.82
CA SER A 388 23.22 15.50 -15.25
C SER A 388 22.73 16.44 -16.36
N VAL A 389 21.44 16.73 -16.41
CA VAL A 389 20.84 17.66 -17.37
C VAL A 389 20.21 18.81 -16.60
N LYS A 390 20.51 20.05 -17.01
CA LYS A 390 19.97 21.26 -16.39
C LYS A 390 19.27 22.17 -17.39
N HIS A 391 18.49 23.13 -16.91
CA HIS A 391 17.86 24.16 -17.74
C HIS A 391 17.05 23.56 -18.90
N SER A 392 16.31 22.49 -18.59
CA SER A 392 15.56 21.67 -19.54
C SER A 392 14.05 21.87 -19.38
N ASN A 393 13.28 21.12 -20.17
CA ASN A 393 11.82 21.05 -20.11
C ASN A 393 11.35 19.59 -19.95
N HIS A 394 10.03 19.38 -19.98
CA HIS A 394 9.45 18.04 -19.96
C HIS A 394 9.96 17.16 -21.12
N PHE A 395 10.35 15.92 -20.81
CA PHE A 395 10.97 14.98 -21.77
C PHE A 395 10.11 13.77 -22.17
N GLY A 396 8.83 13.75 -21.79
CA GLY A 396 7.92 12.64 -22.10
C GLY A 396 7.98 11.51 -21.07
N MET A 397 7.83 10.29 -21.58
CA MET A 397 7.85 9.06 -20.81
C MET A 397 9.31 8.57 -20.62
N SER A 398 9.74 8.41 -19.37
CA SER A 398 11.14 8.06 -19.04
C SER A 398 11.57 6.70 -19.59
N ALA A 399 10.64 5.74 -19.73
CA ALA A 399 10.92 4.45 -20.36
C ALA A 399 11.54 4.58 -21.75
N TRP A 400 11.25 5.66 -22.50
CA TRP A 400 11.89 5.90 -23.80
C TRP A 400 13.39 6.22 -23.67
N VAL A 401 13.79 6.95 -22.63
CA VAL A 401 15.20 7.25 -22.35
C VAL A 401 15.91 6.00 -21.84
N VAL A 402 15.26 5.23 -20.96
CA VAL A 402 15.77 3.92 -20.50
C VAL A 402 15.98 2.98 -21.69
N GLN A 403 15.01 2.88 -22.60
CA GLN A 403 15.07 1.99 -23.76
C GLN A 403 16.32 2.21 -24.62
N GLN A 404 16.80 3.46 -24.76
CA GLN A 404 18.01 3.76 -25.53
C GLN A 404 19.26 3.04 -24.99
N ALA A 405 19.37 2.91 -23.65
CA ALA A 405 20.45 2.16 -23.02
C ALA A 405 20.28 0.65 -23.18
N LEU A 406 19.03 0.17 -23.05
CA LEU A 406 18.70 -1.26 -23.23
C LEU A 406 19.01 -1.72 -24.66
N ASP A 407 18.69 -0.89 -25.66
CA ASP A 407 19.00 -1.14 -27.07
C ASP A 407 20.52 -1.21 -27.32
N ALA A 408 21.32 -0.54 -26.48
CA ALA A 408 22.78 -0.62 -26.48
C ALA A 408 23.34 -1.79 -25.63
N GLY A 409 22.49 -2.66 -25.10
CA GLY A 409 22.88 -3.78 -24.24
C GLY A 409 23.29 -3.37 -22.82
N MET A 410 22.85 -2.21 -22.36
CA MET A 410 23.22 -1.63 -21.06
C MET A 410 22.03 -1.52 -20.11
N MET A 411 22.31 -1.45 -18.81
CA MET A 411 21.33 -1.10 -17.79
C MET A 411 21.23 0.42 -17.67
N SER A 412 20.10 0.92 -17.13
CA SER A 412 19.91 2.36 -16.96
C SER A 412 19.09 2.74 -15.72
N LEU A 413 19.37 3.93 -15.20
CA LEU A 413 18.58 4.66 -14.21
C LEU A 413 18.33 6.07 -14.75
N VAL A 414 17.09 6.52 -14.70
CA VAL A 414 16.64 7.84 -15.16
C VAL A 414 15.78 8.46 -14.06
N LEU A 415 16.18 9.65 -13.62
CA LEU A 415 15.44 10.49 -12.69
C LEU A 415 15.16 11.84 -13.34
N THR A 416 14.06 12.46 -12.93
CA THR A 416 13.77 13.87 -13.23
C THR A 416 12.95 14.47 -12.10
N ASN A 417 12.95 15.79 -11.94
CA ASN A 417 12.00 16.47 -11.08
C ASN A 417 10.86 17.12 -11.90
N SER A 418 9.82 17.61 -11.26
CA SER A 418 8.68 18.26 -11.93
C SER A 418 7.99 19.26 -11.02
N SER A 419 7.07 20.00 -11.61
CA SER A 419 6.24 20.97 -10.91
C SER A 419 5.50 20.36 -9.71
N PRO A 420 5.34 21.13 -8.62
CA PRO A 420 4.71 20.65 -7.39
C PRO A 420 3.34 20.01 -7.61
N ALA A 421 3.18 18.80 -7.07
CA ALA A 421 1.96 18.00 -7.20
C ALA A 421 1.69 17.07 -6.00
N LEU A 422 2.73 16.67 -5.27
CA LEU A 422 2.67 15.82 -4.07
C LEU A 422 3.09 16.60 -2.82
N PRO A 423 2.51 16.29 -1.65
CA PRO A 423 3.06 16.71 -0.39
C PRO A 423 4.25 15.84 -0.01
N VAL A 424 5.14 16.40 0.81
CA VAL A 424 6.01 15.57 1.65
C VAL A 424 5.14 14.87 2.70
N TRP A 425 5.50 13.65 3.10
CA TRP A 425 4.72 12.91 4.07
C TRP A 425 4.58 13.68 5.39
N GLY A 426 3.34 13.83 5.87
CA GLY A 426 2.98 14.67 7.02
C GLY A 426 2.63 16.12 6.66
N GLY A 427 2.89 16.56 5.43
CA GLY A 427 2.46 17.85 4.89
C GLY A 427 1.15 17.78 4.11
N ARG A 428 0.61 18.96 3.77
CA ARG A 428 -0.60 19.13 2.92
C ARG A 428 -0.40 20.03 1.70
N GLU A 429 0.77 20.63 1.58
CA GLU A 429 1.12 21.54 0.48
C GLU A 429 1.61 20.75 -0.75
N LYS A 430 1.31 21.23 -1.96
CA LYS A 430 1.95 20.71 -3.19
C LYS A 430 3.39 21.22 -3.21
N LEU A 431 4.35 20.36 -2.91
CA LEU A 431 5.76 20.73 -2.84
C LEU A 431 6.62 19.92 -3.82
N MET A 432 6.45 18.60 -3.82
CA MET A 432 7.27 17.69 -4.64
C MET A 432 6.58 17.37 -5.97
N GLY A 433 7.38 17.10 -7.00
CA GLY A 433 6.87 16.62 -8.29
C GLY A 433 6.38 15.16 -8.26
N VAL A 434 5.60 14.78 -9.28
CA VAL A 434 5.22 13.38 -9.56
C VAL A 434 6.14 12.73 -10.59
N SER A 435 7.31 13.32 -10.84
CA SER A 435 8.22 12.86 -11.87
C SER A 435 8.59 11.39 -11.68
N PRO A 436 8.85 10.67 -12.77
CA PRO A 436 9.07 9.24 -12.67
C PRO A 436 10.48 8.90 -12.19
N LEU A 437 10.54 7.85 -11.35
CA LEU A 437 11.72 6.99 -11.21
C LEU A 437 11.62 5.92 -12.29
N ALA A 438 12.60 5.88 -13.19
CA ALA A 438 12.66 4.85 -14.21
C ALA A 438 14.01 4.13 -14.22
N CYS A 439 13.99 2.83 -14.43
CA CYS A 439 15.19 2.02 -14.60
C CYS A 439 14.91 0.80 -15.45
N GLY A 440 15.97 0.20 -15.99
CA GLY A 440 15.81 -0.99 -16.80
C GLY A 440 17.08 -1.80 -16.99
N ALA A 441 16.90 -3.02 -17.47
CA ALA A 441 17.96 -3.95 -17.79
C ALA A 441 17.58 -4.82 -19.00
N PRO A 442 18.55 -5.15 -19.88
CA PRO A 442 18.30 -6.01 -21.03
C PRO A 442 18.04 -7.46 -20.59
N ALA A 443 17.28 -8.19 -21.40
CA ALA A 443 17.00 -9.62 -21.24
C ALA A 443 17.49 -10.40 -22.47
N GLY A 444 17.41 -11.72 -22.41
CA GLY A 444 17.77 -12.61 -23.51
C GLY A 444 16.58 -12.88 -24.40
N LYS A 445 15.88 -13.98 -24.13
CA LYS A 445 14.68 -14.42 -24.85
C LYS A 445 13.40 -13.79 -24.32
N GLU A 446 13.39 -13.44 -23.03
CA GLU A 446 12.22 -12.86 -22.37
C GLU A 446 12.18 -11.34 -22.53
N LYS A 447 11.09 -10.73 -22.04
CA LYS A 447 10.91 -9.28 -22.08
C LYS A 447 11.91 -8.56 -21.16
N PRO A 448 12.54 -7.46 -21.60
CA PRO A 448 13.42 -6.68 -20.75
C PRO A 448 12.69 -6.08 -19.55
N PHE A 449 13.43 -5.89 -18.47
CA PHE A 449 12.95 -5.21 -17.27
C PHE A 449 12.89 -3.70 -17.54
N ILE A 450 11.71 -3.10 -17.40
CA ILE A 450 11.53 -1.64 -17.44
C ILE A 450 10.58 -1.23 -16.33
N LEU A 451 11.09 -0.52 -15.34
CA LEU A 451 10.29 0.22 -14.38
C LEU A 451 10.18 1.67 -14.86
N ASP A 452 8.95 2.21 -14.90
CA ASP A 452 8.68 3.63 -15.14
C ASP A 452 7.45 4.02 -14.31
N MET A 453 7.67 4.70 -13.18
CA MET A 453 6.61 4.97 -12.21
C MET A 453 6.71 6.36 -11.57
N ALA A 454 5.56 7.02 -11.42
CA ALA A 454 5.42 8.19 -10.56
C ALA A 454 5.27 7.75 -9.09
N PRO A 455 5.84 8.46 -8.10
CA PRO A 455 5.79 8.10 -6.68
C PRO A 455 4.43 8.39 -6.01
N SER A 456 3.35 8.55 -6.77
CA SER A 456 2.00 8.78 -6.23
C SER A 456 1.26 7.47 -6.05
N ILE A 457 0.39 7.39 -5.02
CA ILE A 457 -0.43 6.20 -4.78
C ILE A 457 -1.44 5.95 -5.91
N ALA A 458 -1.96 7.02 -6.50
CA ALA A 458 -2.86 6.98 -7.63
C ALA A 458 -2.52 8.07 -8.64
N ALA A 459 -2.85 7.83 -9.91
CA ALA A 459 -2.76 8.85 -10.94
C ALA A 459 -3.96 9.80 -10.83
N ARG A 460 -3.74 11.11 -11.01
CA ARG A 460 -4.81 12.13 -10.94
C ARG A 460 -5.98 11.84 -11.89
N GLY A 461 -5.70 11.24 -13.04
CA GLY A 461 -6.72 10.79 -14.00
C GLY A 461 -7.72 9.79 -13.41
N LYS A 462 -7.33 8.94 -12.45
CA LYS A 462 -8.25 8.03 -11.75
C LYS A 462 -9.26 8.79 -10.91
N ILE A 463 -8.83 9.87 -10.25
CA ILE A 463 -9.71 10.74 -9.45
C ILE A 463 -10.68 11.49 -10.35
N TYR A 464 -10.21 12.07 -11.47
CA TYR A 464 -11.10 12.70 -12.46
C TYR A 464 -12.13 11.72 -13.03
N LYS A 465 -11.75 10.45 -13.23
CA LYS A 465 -12.67 9.40 -13.68
C LYS A 465 -13.74 9.11 -12.61
N ALA A 466 -13.32 8.94 -11.35
CA ALA A 466 -14.26 8.73 -10.24
C ALA A 466 -15.23 9.91 -10.09
N ALA A 467 -14.73 11.16 -10.16
CA ALA A 467 -15.56 12.37 -10.14
C ALA A 467 -16.62 12.37 -11.25
N ARG A 468 -16.23 12.09 -12.51
CA ARG A 468 -17.17 12.03 -13.63
C ARG A 468 -18.24 10.94 -13.48
N ARG A 469 -17.95 9.88 -12.73
CA ARG A 469 -18.85 8.74 -12.52
C ARG A 469 -19.67 8.85 -11.24
N GLY A 470 -19.45 9.88 -10.42
CA GLY A 470 -20.04 9.97 -9.08
C GLY A 470 -19.58 8.84 -8.15
N GLU A 471 -18.41 8.24 -8.42
CA GLU A 471 -17.84 7.16 -7.62
C GLU A 471 -16.96 7.74 -6.50
N LYS A 472 -16.93 7.05 -5.35
CA LYS A 472 -15.97 7.36 -4.28
C LYS A 472 -14.57 6.85 -4.63
N ILE A 473 -13.54 7.50 -4.10
CA ILE A 473 -12.15 7.02 -4.15
C ILE A 473 -11.74 6.44 -2.78
N PRO A 474 -10.73 5.56 -2.73
CA PRO A 474 -10.14 5.17 -1.46
C PRO A 474 -9.61 6.39 -0.68
N SER A 475 -9.91 6.46 0.61
CA SER A 475 -9.58 7.62 1.44
C SER A 475 -8.07 7.87 1.62
N ASP A 476 -7.24 6.86 1.34
CA ASP A 476 -5.78 6.94 1.40
C ASP A 476 -5.14 7.45 0.09
N TRP A 477 -5.94 7.80 -0.92
CA TRP A 477 -5.42 8.31 -2.18
C TRP A 477 -5.02 9.79 -2.14
N ALA A 478 -5.75 10.60 -1.38
CA ALA A 478 -5.64 12.04 -1.42
C ALA A 478 -6.10 12.70 -0.11
N LEU A 479 -5.65 13.94 0.09
CA LEU A 479 -6.15 14.86 1.09
C LEU A 479 -7.05 15.90 0.44
N ASP A 480 -8.05 16.39 1.17
CA ASP A 480 -8.84 17.57 0.81
C ASP A 480 -8.04 18.89 0.98
N GLY A 481 -8.66 20.04 0.69
CA GLY A 481 -8.01 21.35 0.84
C GLY A 481 -7.59 21.71 2.28
N GLU A 482 -8.18 21.04 3.29
CA GLU A 482 -7.82 21.19 4.70
C GLU A 482 -6.71 20.21 5.13
N GLY A 483 -6.32 19.28 4.26
CA GLY A 483 -5.30 18.27 4.55
C GLY A 483 -5.85 17.01 5.22
N ARG A 484 -7.17 16.76 5.16
CA ARG A 484 -7.79 15.55 5.71
C ARG A 484 -7.94 14.47 4.63
N PRO A 485 -7.74 13.18 4.95
CA PRO A 485 -8.05 12.08 4.04
C PRO A 485 -9.49 12.19 3.50
N THR A 486 -9.69 11.94 2.20
CA THR A 486 -11.01 12.10 1.57
C THR A 486 -11.32 10.98 0.58
N ASP A 487 -12.57 10.51 0.60
CA ASP A 487 -13.14 9.57 -0.37
C ASP A 487 -13.94 10.29 -1.48
N ASP A 488 -14.05 11.62 -1.39
CA ASP A 488 -14.73 12.47 -2.36
C ASP A 488 -13.74 12.92 -3.44
N PRO A 489 -13.93 12.50 -4.70
CA PRO A 489 -13.00 12.85 -5.77
C PRO A 489 -12.99 14.34 -6.10
N HIS A 490 -14.04 15.11 -5.83
CA HIS A 490 -14.05 16.56 -6.04
C HIS A 490 -13.16 17.26 -5.00
N LYS A 491 -13.33 16.91 -3.72
CA LYS A 491 -12.46 17.43 -2.65
C LYS A 491 -11.00 17.02 -2.83
N ALA A 492 -10.75 15.79 -3.28
CA ALA A 492 -9.41 15.32 -3.61
C ALA A 492 -8.74 16.13 -4.74
N LEU A 493 -9.51 16.62 -5.71
CA LEU A 493 -8.99 17.45 -6.80
C LEU A 493 -8.62 18.86 -6.31
N GLU A 494 -9.29 19.38 -5.29
CA GLU A 494 -8.96 20.65 -4.63
C GLU A 494 -7.71 20.54 -3.74
N GLY A 495 -7.49 19.39 -3.11
CA GLY A 495 -6.32 19.12 -2.29
C GLY A 495 -5.14 18.50 -3.03
N VAL A 496 -4.55 17.44 -2.43
CA VAL A 496 -3.29 16.83 -2.88
C VAL A 496 -3.37 15.30 -2.91
N MET A 497 -2.69 14.69 -3.87
CA MET A 497 -2.54 13.23 -3.91
C MET A 497 -1.43 12.79 -2.97
N LEU A 498 -1.59 11.63 -2.33
CA LEU A 498 -0.58 11.12 -1.40
C LEU A 498 0.53 10.31 -2.10
N PRO A 499 1.76 10.33 -1.57
CA PRO A 499 2.83 9.48 -2.05
C PRO A 499 2.56 7.99 -1.83
N MET A 500 3.02 7.13 -2.74
CA MET A 500 2.91 5.68 -2.61
C MET A 500 3.68 5.18 -1.38
N GLY A 501 3.16 4.19 -0.65
CA GLY A 501 3.85 3.65 0.52
C GLY A 501 4.17 4.69 1.60
N GLY A 502 3.41 5.79 1.66
CA GLY A 502 3.53 6.85 2.66
C GLY A 502 4.91 7.52 2.69
N PRO A 503 5.65 7.50 3.82
CA PRO A 503 6.97 8.10 3.92
C PRO A 503 7.96 7.62 2.85
N LYS A 504 7.84 6.38 2.36
CA LYS A 504 8.76 5.81 1.37
C LYS A 504 8.62 6.47 0.00
N GLY A 505 7.40 6.63 -0.52
CA GLY A 505 7.17 7.35 -1.78
C GLY A 505 7.49 8.83 -1.65
N SER A 506 7.26 9.43 -0.48
CA SER A 506 7.71 10.80 -0.20
C SER A 506 9.24 10.92 -0.30
N ALA A 507 9.99 9.95 0.25
CA ALA A 507 11.44 9.94 0.16
C ALA A 507 11.93 9.75 -1.29
N LEU A 508 11.24 8.94 -2.10
CA LEU A 508 11.53 8.81 -3.54
C LEU A 508 11.31 10.15 -4.27
N ALA A 509 10.23 10.87 -3.95
CA ALA A 509 9.97 12.19 -4.53
C ALA A 509 11.08 13.21 -4.19
N VAL A 510 11.53 13.22 -2.93
CA VAL A 510 12.65 14.06 -2.47
C VAL A 510 13.96 13.66 -3.16
N MET A 511 14.26 12.36 -3.27
CA MET A 511 15.44 11.86 -3.96
C MET A 511 15.51 12.38 -5.40
N MET A 512 14.41 12.34 -6.14
CA MET A 512 14.40 12.85 -7.52
C MET A 512 14.71 14.34 -7.60
N ASP A 513 14.21 15.14 -6.67
CA ASP A 513 14.51 16.57 -6.63
C ASP A 513 15.96 16.87 -6.21
N VAL A 514 16.55 16.03 -5.35
CA VAL A 514 17.99 16.08 -5.02
C VAL A 514 18.84 15.79 -6.25
N PHE A 515 18.58 14.69 -6.96
CA PHE A 515 19.42 14.28 -8.10
C PHE A 515 19.17 15.10 -9.37
N SER A 516 17.94 15.57 -9.57
CA SER A 516 17.53 16.22 -10.82
C SER A 516 17.38 17.73 -10.69
N GLY A 517 17.05 18.27 -9.53
CA GLY A 517 17.01 19.71 -9.28
C GLY A 517 18.33 20.21 -8.69
N VAL A 518 18.58 19.85 -7.43
CA VAL A 518 19.72 20.35 -6.63
C VAL A 518 21.06 20.02 -7.30
N LEU A 519 21.29 18.75 -7.65
CA LEU A 519 22.56 18.30 -8.24
C LEU A 519 22.78 18.86 -9.66
N SER A 520 21.70 19.07 -10.44
CA SER A 520 21.83 19.60 -11.80
C SER A 520 22.06 21.11 -11.83
N GLY A 521 21.62 21.82 -10.80
CA GLY A 521 21.54 23.28 -10.77
C GLY A 521 20.30 23.83 -11.47
N SER A 522 19.25 23.02 -11.62
CA SER A 522 17.92 23.47 -12.10
C SER A 522 17.02 23.83 -10.92
N ALA A 523 15.82 24.33 -11.20
CA ALA A 523 14.79 24.56 -10.18
C ALA A 523 14.51 23.30 -9.35
N PHE A 524 14.27 23.49 -8.06
CA PHE A 524 14.01 22.45 -7.06
C PHE A 524 13.04 23.00 -5.99
N ALA A 525 12.64 22.18 -5.02
CA ALA A 525 11.80 22.58 -3.88
C ALA A 525 10.52 23.33 -4.27
N GLY A 526 9.82 22.84 -5.31
CA GLY A 526 8.57 23.43 -5.78
C GLY A 526 8.72 24.59 -6.77
N HIS A 527 9.93 24.91 -7.21
CA HIS A 527 10.16 26.01 -8.16
C HIS A 527 10.02 25.63 -9.64
N VAL A 528 9.96 24.33 -9.97
CA VAL A 528 9.75 23.85 -11.34
C VAL A 528 8.38 24.29 -11.86
N THR A 529 8.33 24.91 -13.03
CA THR A 529 7.06 25.39 -13.62
C THR A 529 6.30 24.25 -14.29
N ASN A 530 4.97 24.27 -14.15
CA ASN A 530 4.11 23.26 -14.73
C ASN A 530 4.19 23.29 -16.27
N PRO A 531 4.27 22.14 -16.96
CA PRO A 531 4.30 22.10 -18.42
C PRO A 531 3.03 22.64 -19.10
N TYR A 532 1.93 22.82 -18.38
CA TYR A 532 0.71 23.48 -18.86
C TYR A 532 0.62 24.98 -18.50
N ASP A 533 1.59 25.51 -17.76
CA ASP A 533 1.67 26.92 -17.38
C ASP A 533 2.68 27.65 -18.29
N PRO A 534 2.22 28.44 -19.27
CA PRO A 534 3.11 29.09 -20.22
C PRO A 534 3.63 30.45 -19.73
N SER A 535 3.51 30.77 -18.43
CA SER A 535 3.92 32.08 -17.89
C SER A 535 5.42 32.27 -17.72
N ARG A 536 6.18 31.17 -17.56
CA ARG A 536 7.63 31.21 -17.37
C ARG A 536 8.31 29.89 -17.80
N PRO A 537 9.64 29.89 -18.02
CA PRO A 537 10.41 28.67 -18.29
C PRO A 537 10.20 27.57 -17.25
N ALA A 538 10.31 26.31 -17.66
CA ALA A 538 10.07 25.17 -16.78
C ALA A 538 11.22 24.94 -15.79
N ASP A 539 12.46 25.08 -16.29
CA ASP A 539 13.71 24.84 -15.57
C ASP A 539 13.73 23.48 -14.88
N VAL A 540 13.41 22.44 -15.66
CA VAL A 540 13.45 21.04 -15.22
C VAL A 540 14.89 20.53 -15.29
N GLY A 541 15.27 19.64 -14.38
CA GLY A 541 16.49 18.86 -14.55
C GLY A 541 16.24 17.36 -14.62
N HIS A 542 17.27 16.64 -15.06
CA HIS A 542 17.26 15.19 -15.24
C HIS A 542 18.59 14.59 -14.78
N PHE A 543 18.57 13.34 -14.35
CA PHE A 543 19.76 12.57 -14.03
C PHE A 543 19.70 11.21 -14.71
N LEU A 544 20.71 10.93 -15.53
CA LEU A 544 20.73 9.81 -16.47
C LEU A 544 21.96 8.95 -16.22
N VAL A 545 21.76 7.64 -16.20
CA VAL A 545 22.82 6.67 -15.96
C VAL A 545 22.75 5.56 -17.00
N ALA A 546 23.91 5.16 -17.52
CA ALA A 546 24.09 3.93 -18.27
C ALA A 546 25.18 3.08 -17.59
N ILE A 547 24.93 1.78 -17.45
CA ILE A 547 25.83 0.83 -16.78
C ILE A 547 26.00 -0.39 -17.66
N LYS A 548 27.24 -0.80 -17.91
CA LYS A 548 27.58 -2.06 -18.56
C LYS A 548 27.29 -3.24 -17.61
N PRO A 549 26.39 -4.18 -17.97
CA PRO A 549 26.17 -5.37 -17.14
C PRO A 549 27.34 -6.35 -17.19
N ASP A 550 28.15 -6.31 -18.26
CA ASP A 550 29.26 -7.22 -18.51
C ASP A 550 30.55 -6.91 -17.72
N LEU A 551 30.44 -6.05 -16.70
CA LEU A 551 31.55 -5.72 -15.80
C LEU A 551 31.84 -6.81 -14.76
N PHE A 552 30.81 -7.59 -14.40
CA PHE A 552 30.90 -8.58 -13.32
C PHE A 552 30.67 -10.02 -13.79
N MET A 553 30.00 -10.20 -14.93
CA MET A 553 29.70 -11.50 -15.56
C MET A 553 29.56 -11.32 -17.07
N GLY A 554 29.53 -12.40 -17.86
CA GLY A 554 29.30 -12.26 -19.30
C GLY A 554 27.91 -11.68 -19.63
N LEU A 555 27.78 -10.89 -20.70
CA LEU A 555 26.49 -10.30 -21.10
C LEU A 555 25.40 -11.36 -21.33
N GLU A 556 25.74 -12.48 -21.96
CA GLU A 556 24.79 -13.57 -22.21
C GLU A 556 24.39 -14.28 -20.91
N GLU A 557 25.32 -14.51 -19.98
CA GLU A 557 25.00 -15.02 -18.64
C GLU A 557 24.06 -14.06 -17.88
N PHE A 558 24.33 -12.75 -17.94
CA PHE A 558 23.45 -11.74 -17.36
C PHE A 558 22.03 -11.82 -17.93
N LYS A 559 21.90 -11.91 -19.26
CA LYS A 559 20.60 -12.03 -19.94
C LYS A 559 19.86 -13.32 -19.59
N GLU A 560 20.56 -14.45 -19.50
CA GLU A 560 19.96 -15.72 -19.06
C GLU A 560 19.42 -15.64 -17.62
N ARG A 561 20.15 -14.94 -16.73
CA ARG A 561 19.69 -14.69 -15.36
C ARG A 561 18.49 -13.75 -15.31
N MET A 562 18.43 -12.76 -16.21
CA MET A 562 17.27 -11.89 -16.37
C MET A 562 16.05 -12.65 -16.91
N ASP A 563 16.24 -13.55 -17.88
CA ASP A 563 15.18 -14.44 -18.37
C ASP A 563 14.66 -15.35 -17.23
N TYR A 564 15.57 -15.93 -16.44
CA TYR A 564 15.19 -16.71 -15.27
C TYR A 564 14.42 -15.88 -14.23
N LEU A 565 14.84 -14.64 -13.96
CA LEU A 565 14.12 -13.74 -13.07
C LEU A 565 12.71 -13.44 -13.58
N TYR A 566 12.56 -13.15 -14.88
CA TYR A 566 11.26 -12.96 -15.51
C TYR A 566 10.37 -14.18 -15.27
N GLN A 567 10.85 -15.38 -15.62
CA GLN A 567 10.11 -16.64 -15.48
C GLN A 567 9.70 -16.93 -14.03
N ARG A 568 10.59 -16.65 -13.06
CA ARG A 568 10.27 -16.82 -11.63
C ARG A 568 9.23 -15.83 -11.14
N VAL A 569 9.26 -14.58 -11.59
CA VAL A 569 8.28 -13.56 -11.19
C VAL A 569 6.91 -13.85 -11.79
N VAL A 570 6.82 -14.04 -13.11
CA VAL A 570 5.52 -14.27 -13.77
C VAL A 570 4.93 -15.65 -13.45
N GLY A 571 5.79 -16.63 -13.14
CA GLY A 571 5.42 -17.98 -12.71
C GLY A 571 5.27 -18.16 -11.20
N SER A 572 5.33 -17.08 -10.41
CA SER A 572 5.11 -17.15 -8.95
C SER A 572 3.68 -17.58 -8.64
N GLU A 573 3.47 -18.15 -7.45
CA GLU A 573 2.13 -18.44 -6.95
C GLU A 573 1.30 -17.14 -6.90
N LYS A 574 0.09 -17.23 -7.44
CA LYS A 574 -0.81 -16.09 -7.59
C LYS A 574 -1.60 -15.92 -6.31
N MET A 575 -1.76 -14.67 -5.89
CA MET A 575 -2.70 -14.34 -4.82
C MET A 575 -4.15 -14.63 -5.27
N ALA A 576 -5.05 -14.83 -4.30
CA ALA A 576 -6.46 -15.10 -4.58
C ALA A 576 -7.07 -14.00 -5.46
N GLY A 577 -7.75 -14.40 -6.54
CA GLY A 577 -8.40 -13.49 -7.49
C GLY A 577 -7.48 -12.83 -8.53
N VAL A 578 -6.19 -13.17 -8.57
CA VAL A 578 -5.27 -12.71 -9.61
C VAL A 578 -5.10 -13.77 -10.69
N ASP A 579 -5.41 -13.41 -11.93
CA ASP A 579 -5.32 -14.32 -13.08
C ASP A 579 -3.88 -14.50 -13.59
N ARG A 580 -3.10 -13.41 -13.59
CA ARG A 580 -1.74 -13.33 -14.13
C ARG A 580 -0.89 -12.32 -13.35
N ILE A 581 0.39 -12.65 -13.15
CA ILE A 581 1.42 -11.73 -12.68
C ILE A 581 2.16 -11.18 -13.90
N TYR A 582 2.39 -9.86 -13.93
CA TYR A 582 3.15 -9.18 -14.98
C TYR A 582 4.54 -8.82 -14.48
N PHE A 583 5.52 -8.91 -15.36
CA PHE A 583 6.85 -8.36 -15.13
C PHE A 583 6.84 -6.84 -15.35
N PRO A 584 7.65 -6.04 -14.62
CA PRO A 584 7.67 -4.59 -14.82
C PRO A 584 7.99 -4.20 -16.26
N GLY A 585 7.10 -3.42 -16.87
CA GLY A 585 7.18 -2.97 -18.26
C GLY A 585 6.52 -3.91 -19.28
N GLU A 586 6.09 -5.11 -18.87
CA GLU A 586 5.48 -6.10 -19.76
C GLU A 586 4.14 -5.62 -20.33
N ILE A 587 3.35 -4.91 -19.52
CA ILE A 587 2.02 -4.41 -19.90
C ILE A 587 2.14 -3.41 -21.05
N GLU A 588 3.08 -2.48 -20.93
CA GLU A 588 3.37 -1.47 -21.92
C GLU A 588 3.96 -2.11 -23.19
N GLN A 589 4.78 -3.15 -23.06
CA GLN A 589 5.33 -3.89 -24.21
C GLN A 589 4.23 -4.65 -24.98
N ILE A 590 3.31 -5.33 -24.29
CA ILE A 590 2.16 -5.97 -24.92
C ILE A 590 1.29 -4.93 -25.64
N THR A 591 1.04 -3.79 -24.99
CA THR A 591 0.23 -2.71 -25.57
C THR A 591 0.91 -2.11 -26.80
N HIS A 592 2.23 -1.97 -26.77
CA HIS A 592 3.03 -1.52 -27.92
C HIS A 592 2.86 -2.46 -29.12
N GLU A 593 3.01 -3.76 -28.93
CA GLU A 593 2.82 -4.77 -29.98
C GLU A 593 1.39 -4.76 -30.56
N GLU A 594 0.38 -4.54 -29.71
CA GLU A 594 -1.03 -4.44 -30.12
C GLU A 594 -1.28 -3.16 -30.94
N ARG A 595 -0.85 -1.99 -30.44
CA ARG A 595 -1.11 -0.69 -31.09
C ARG A 595 -0.30 -0.50 -32.36
N LEU A 596 0.86 -1.14 -32.50
CA LEU A 596 1.58 -1.21 -33.77
C LEU A 596 0.74 -1.86 -34.88
N LYS A 597 -0.03 -2.89 -34.55
CA LYS A 597 -0.85 -3.64 -35.52
C LYS A 597 -2.21 -2.99 -35.76
N THR A 598 -2.80 -2.43 -34.69
CA THR A 598 -4.21 -2.00 -34.69
C THR A 598 -4.40 -0.49 -34.88
N GLY A 599 -3.31 0.28 -34.81
CA GLY A 599 -3.32 1.74 -34.74
C GLY A 599 -3.45 2.27 -33.30
N ILE A 600 -3.02 3.50 -33.10
CA ILE A 600 -3.16 4.21 -31.82
C ILE A 600 -4.59 4.78 -31.73
N PRO A 601 -5.34 4.49 -30.65
CA PRO A 601 -6.69 4.99 -30.50
C PRO A 601 -6.73 6.42 -29.94
N TYR A 602 -7.45 7.31 -30.62
CA TYR A 602 -7.78 8.66 -30.17
C TYR A 602 -9.29 8.91 -30.20
N VAL A 603 -9.78 9.81 -29.36
CA VAL A 603 -11.17 10.32 -29.48
C VAL A 603 -11.21 11.55 -30.39
N GLN A 604 -12.38 11.86 -30.95
CA GLN A 604 -12.54 13.00 -31.88
C GLN A 604 -12.03 14.32 -31.29
N ALA A 605 -12.27 14.58 -29.99
CA ALA A 605 -11.79 15.80 -29.33
C ALA A 605 -10.26 15.93 -29.30
N GLU A 606 -9.53 14.81 -29.22
CA GLU A 606 -8.06 14.79 -29.28
C GLU A 606 -7.59 15.08 -30.71
N ILE A 607 -8.19 14.42 -31.70
CA ILE A 607 -7.95 14.65 -33.13
C ILE A 607 -8.18 16.13 -33.49
N ASP A 608 -9.29 16.71 -33.04
CA ASP A 608 -9.61 18.11 -33.30
C ASP A 608 -8.59 19.06 -32.66
N ALA A 609 -8.15 18.76 -31.42
CA ALA A 609 -7.13 19.55 -30.75
C ALA A 609 -5.78 19.52 -31.47
N LEU A 610 -5.38 18.36 -31.99
CA LEU A 610 -4.18 18.20 -32.79
C LEU A 610 -4.30 18.95 -34.12
N ASN A 611 -5.40 18.76 -34.85
CA ASN A 611 -5.62 19.41 -36.14
C ASN A 611 -5.67 20.94 -36.03
N ARG A 612 -6.18 21.50 -34.93
CA ARG A 612 -6.09 22.94 -34.67
C ARG A 612 -4.65 23.45 -34.58
N GLU A 613 -3.72 22.66 -34.05
CA GLU A 613 -2.30 23.03 -34.03
C GLU A 613 -1.66 22.93 -35.42
N ALA A 614 -2.04 21.94 -36.23
CA ALA A 614 -1.58 21.83 -37.61
C ALA A 614 -2.04 23.02 -38.48
N GLU A 615 -3.30 23.43 -38.34
CA GLU A 615 -3.87 24.58 -39.06
C GLU A 615 -3.13 25.88 -38.76
N LYS A 616 -2.72 26.11 -37.51
CA LYS A 616 -1.98 27.32 -37.11
C LYS A 616 -0.64 27.47 -37.85
N VAL A 617 -0.07 26.38 -38.36
CA VAL A 617 1.22 26.37 -39.05
C VAL A 617 1.13 25.92 -40.51
N GLY A 618 -0.09 25.73 -41.04
CA GLY A 618 -0.30 25.26 -42.41
C GLY A 618 0.17 23.82 -42.66
N ALA A 619 0.27 22.99 -41.62
CA ALA A 619 0.57 21.57 -41.75
C ALA A 619 -0.69 20.77 -42.12
N GLU A 620 -0.50 19.59 -42.72
CA GLU A 620 -1.60 18.68 -43.03
C GLU A 620 -2.26 18.15 -41.75
N ARG A 621 -3.57 17.89 -41.83
CA ARG A 621 -4.33 17.26 -40.75
C ARG A 621 -3.86 15.82 -40.52
N ILE A 622 -4.00 15.34 -39.28
CA ILE A 622 -3.65 13.97 -38.93
C ILE A 622 -4.48 12.97 -39.75
N VAL A 623 -3.80 12.01 -40.36
CA VAL A 623 -4.44 10.99 -41.21
C VAL A 623 -4.99 9.88 -40.31
N ILE A 624 -6.30 9.69 -40.35
CA ILE A 624 -6.99 8.60 -39.66
C ILE A 624 -7.05 7.40 -40.60
N ASP A 625 -6.63 6.23 -40.12
CA ASP A 625 -6.73 5.00 -40.88
C ASP A 625 -8.19 4.56 -40.96
N ARG A 626 -8.72 4.44 -42.17
CA ARG A 626 -10.05 3.84 -42.39
C ARG A 626 -9.92 2.33 -42.21
N LYS A 627 -10.60 1.78 -41.20
CA LYS A 627 -10.78 0.33 -41.05
C LYS A 627 -11.91 -0.17 -41.93
#